data_AF-A0A5C2HG85-F1
#
_entry.id   AF-A0A5C2HG85-F1
#
_cell.length_a   1.000
_cell.length_b   1.000
_cell.length_c   1.000
_cell.angle_alpha   90.00
_cell.angle_beta   90.00
_cell.angle_gamma   90.00
#
_symmetry.space_group_name_H-M   'P 1'
#
loop_
_entity.id
_entity.type
_entity.pdbx_description
1 polymer ?
#
loop_
_entity_poly.entity_id
_entity_poly.type
_entity_poly.pdbx_seq_one_letter_code
_entity_poly.pdbx_strand_id
1 'polypeptide(L)'
;MGTETETTEKPKNQIRSARKNKGLTALFVKKTTKRGYYADGRGLYLQVSATGSKSWVFRFRFNGRSREMGLGSIHDVEMAQAREQVKLYRQQIKEGIDPIEARQQARQQREYERQEQERQSEYLFPGQRVGKPISNMAMLTLLKRMGYGGQITAHGFRSTFRDWMADWHRYIETPHHEGVIVPFEQNHITAEQQG
;
A
#
# COMPACT_ATOMS: atom_id res chain seq x y z
N MET A 1 55.73 -40.95 19.99
CA MET A 1 54.39 -41.55 19.84
C MET A 1 53.60 -41.14 21.07
N GLY A 2 52.59 -40.29 20.91
CA GLY A 2 51.84 -39.66 22.00
C GLY A 2 51.54 -38.19 21.70
N THR A 3 50.61 -37.95 20.79
CA THR A 3 50.01 -36.63 20.53
C THR A 3 48.74 -36.50 21.35
N GLU A 4 48.72 -35.62 22.35
CA GLU A 4 47.49 -35.27 23.06
C GLU A 4 46.98 -33.92 22.53
N THR A 5 45.94 -34.02 21.71
CA THR A 5 45.12 -32.91 21.23
C THR A 5 43.98 -32.65 22.20
N GLU A 6 43.90 -31.40 22.66
CA GLU A 6 42.69 -30.57 22.77
C GLU A 6 41.39 -31.20 23.31
N THR A 7 40.97 -30.75 24.50
CA THR A 7 39.54 -30.60 24.80
C THR A 7 39.27 -29.19 25.32
N THR A 8 38.66 -28.39 24.47
CA THR A 8 38.24 -27.00 24.68
C THR A 8 37.00 -26.96 25.59
N GLU A 9 37.14 -26.52 26.85
CA GLU A 9 35.98 -26.20 27.70
C GLU A 9 35.30 -24.91 27.22
N LYS A 10 34.05 -25.02 26.73
CA LYS A 10 33.19 -23.86 26.43
C LYS A 10 32.73 -23.18 27.75
N PRO A 11 32.86 -21.85 27.91
CA PRO A 11 32.34 -21.19 29.10
C PRO A 11 30.81 -21.16 29.11
N LYS A 12 30.24 -21.61 30.23
CA LYS A 12 28.82 -21.58 30.60
C LYS A 12 28.27 -20.16 30.48
N ASN A 13 27.49 -19.88 29.43
CA ASN A 13 26.75 -18.63 29.31
C ASN A 13 25.57 -18.66 30.29
N GLN A 14 25.84 -18.21 31.50
CA GLN A 14 24.92 -18.04 32.62
C GLN A 14 23.70 -17.24 32.14
N ILE A 15 22.51 -17.84 32.26
CA ILE A 15 21.21 -17.22 31.98
C ILE A 15 21.10 -15.98 32.86
N ARG A 16 21.43 -14.80 32.30
CA ARG A 16 21.26 -13.53 32.99
C ARG A 16 19.77 -13.31 33.21
N SER A 17 19.39 -13.21 34.48
CA SER A 17 18.04 -12.91 34.95
C SER A 17 17.38 -11.78 34.16
N ALA A 18 16.06 -11.90 33.95
CA ALA A 18 15.26 -10.92 33.24
C ALA A 18 15.34 -9.55 33.96
N ARG A 19 16.19 -8.66 33.46
CA ARG A 19 16.15 -7.24 33.83
C ARG A 19 14.73 -6.74 33.54
N LYS A 20 14.06 -6.15 34.54
CA LYS A 20 12.88 -5.31 34.32
C LYS A 20 13.30 -4.19 33.37
N ASN A 21 13.14 -4.39 32.06
CA ASN A 21 13.39 -3.34 31.09
C ASN A 21 12.33 -2.26 31.32
N LYS A 22 12.71 -1.16 31.96
CA LYS A 22 11.99 0.10 31.81
C LYS A 22 11.97 0.38 30.31
N GLY A 23 10.77 0.46 29.73
CA GLY A 23 10.60 0.71 28.29
C GLY A 23 11.29 2.00 27.83
N LEU A 24 11.24 2.27 26.54
CA LEU A 24 11.83 3.47 25.97
C LEU A 24 11.18 4.72 26.56
N THR A 25 11.99 5.77 26.68
CA THR A 25 11.55 7.11 27.07
C THR A 25 11.47 8.00 25.85
N ALA A 26 10.61 9.04 25.89
CA ALA A 26 10.50 9.99 24.79
C ALA A 26 11.84 10.65 24.43
N LEU A 27 12.67 10.95 25.44
CA LEU A 27 14.00 11.52 25.23
C LEU A 27 14.93 10.56 24.48
N PHE A 28 14.87 9.27 24.79
CA PHE A 28 15.64 8.25 24.07
C PHE A 28 15.19 8.17 22.61
N VAL A 29 13.88 8.09 22.36
CA VAL A 29 13.32 8.04 21.00
C VAL A 29 13.78 9.25 20.19
N LYS A 30 13.80 10.44 20.79
CA LYS A 30 14.25 11.67 20.12
C LYS A 30 15.76 11.66 19.79
N LYS A 31 16.60 11.26 20.74
CA LYS A 31 18.07 11.34 20.62
C LYS A 31 18.69 10.22 19.80
N THR A 32 18.05 9.04 19.76
CA THR A 32 18.65 7.88 19.09
C THR A 32 18.69 8.06 17.57
N THR A 33 19.90 7.93 17.04
CA THR A 33 20.23 8.03 15.61
C THR A 33 20.95 6.78 15.11
N LYS A 34 21.57 6.00 16.01
CA LYS A 34 22.26 4.77 15.65
C LYS A 34 21.25 3.76 15.07
N ARG A 35 21.59 3.21 13.90
CA ARG A 35 20.79 2.18 13.23
C ARG A 35 20.62 0.96 14.12
N GLY A 36 19.39 0.44 14.20
CA GLY A 36 19.10 -0.77 14.95
C GLY A 36 17.67 -0.87 15.44
N TYR A 37 17.42 -1.90 16.24
CA TYR A 37 16.13 -2.14 16.91
C TYR A 37 16.29 -1.92 18.42
N TYR A 38 15.43 -1.09 18.98
CA TYR A 38 15.43 -0.76 20.40
C TYR A 38 14.14 -1.23 21.04
N ALA A 39 14.25 -2.15 22.00
CA ALA A 39 13.08 -2.74 22.64
C ALA A 39 12.40 -1.76 23.61
N ASP A 40 11.12 -1.49 23.40
CA ASP A 40 10.25 -0.85 24.39
C ASP A 40 9.65 -1.87 25.35
N GLY A 41 9.52 -3.11 24.88
CA GLY A 41 8.99 -4.24 25.66
C GLY A 41 7.70 -4.78 25.06
N ARG A 42 7.27 -5.95 25.53
CA ARG A 42 6.03 -6.62 25.08
C ARG A 42 5.93 -6.88 23.57
N GLY A 43 7.05 -6.87 22.86
CA GLY A 43 7.13 -7.03 21.40
C GLY A 43 7.21 -5.71 20.63
N LEU A 44 7.13 -4.54 21.29
CA LEU A 44 7.30 -3.24 20.66
C LEU A 44 8.79 -2.89 20.54
N TYR A 45 9.18 -2.45 19.36
CA TYR A 45 10.52 -1.96 19.03
C TYR A 45 10.44 -0.63 18.31
N LEU A 46 11.41 0.23 18.60
CA LEU A 46 11.76 1.36 17.74
C LEU A 46 12.81 0.89 16.74
N GLN A 47 12.48 0.93 15.45
CA GLN A 47 13.41 0.70 14.36
C GLN A 47 14.02 2.04 13.95
N VAL A 48 15.35 2.09 13.87
CA VAL A 48 16.11 3.24 13.35
C VAL A 48 16.82 2.80 12.08
N SER A 49 16.52 3.46 10.97
CA SER A 49 17.09 3.16 9.65
C SER A 49 18.53 3.67 9.51
N ALA A 50 19.18 3.37 8.38
CA ALA A 50 20.50 3.92 8.08
C ALA A 50 20.50 5.45 7.92
N THR A 51 19.37 6.03 7.49
CA THR A 51 19.20 7.47 7.33
C THR A 51 18.77 8.17 8.63
N GLY A 52 18.60 7.42 9.73
CA GLY A 52 18.15 7.95 11.02
C GLY A 52 16.64 8.13 11.15
N SER A 53 15.86 7.79 10.12
CA SER A 53 14.40 7.73 10.20
C SER A 53 13.97 6.66 11.20
N LYS A 54 12.86 6.92 11.89
CA LYS A 54 12.40 6.14 13.04
C LYS A 54 10.97 5.68 12.87
N SER A 55 10.74 4.38 13.07
CA SER A 55 9.42 3.77 12.96
C SER A 55 9.16 2.77 14.07
N TRP A 56 7.92 2.68 14.51
CA TRP A 56 7.47 1.67 15.46
C TRP A 56 7.20 0.35 14.75
N VAL A 57 7.67 -0.73 15.36
CA VAL A 57 7.55 -2.09 14.84
C VAL A 57 7.09 -3.02 15.96
N PHE A 58 6.08 -3.83 15.67
CA PHE A 58 5.62 -4.90 16.55
C PHE A 58 6.14 -6.25 16.04
N ARG A 59 6.91 -6.92 16.89
CA ARG A 59 7.50 -8.24 16.64
C ARG A 59 6.86 -9.26 17.56
N PHE A 60 6.36 -10.35 16.99
CA PHE A 60 5.65 -11.39 17.73
C PHE A 60 5.90 -12.77 17.13
N ARG A 61 5.42 -13.80 17.82
CA ARG A 61 5.38 -15.17 17.31
C ARG A 61 3.92 -15.61 17.25
N PHE A 62 3.56 -16.27 16.16
CA PHE A 62 2.23 -16.83 15.95
C PHE A 62 2.39 -18.17 15.23
N ASN A 63 1.75 -19.22 15.74
CA ASN A 63 1.86 -20.59 15.21
C ASN A 63 3.31 -21.04 14.91
N GLY A 64 4.23 -20.78 15.85
CA GLY A 64 5.65 -21.15 15.72
C GLY A 64 6.48 -20.26 14.79
N ARG A 65 5.86 -19.34 14.04
CA ARG A 65 6.54 -18.44 13.09
C ARG A 65 6.79 -17.07 13.71
N SER A 66 7.96 -16.49 13.44
CA SER A 66 8.26 -15.11 13.81
C SER A 66 7.62 -14.16 12.80
N ARG A 67 6.93 -13.13 13.30
CA ARG A 67 6.19 -12.14 12.53
C ARG A 67 6.59 -10.73 12.95
N GLU A 68 6.57 -9.81 12.01
CA GLU A 68 6.93 -8.41 12.21
C GLU A 68 5.97 -7.52 11.41
N MET A 69 5.47 -6.45 12.05
CA MET A 69 4.59 -5.48 11.41
C MET A 69 4.95 -4.06 11.81
N GLY A 70 5.01 -3.17 10.82
CA GLY A 70 5.14 -1.73 11.05
C GLY A 70 3.86 -1.16 11.65
N LEU A 71 4.02 -0.31 12.66
CA LEU A 71 2.92 0.44 13.29
C LEU A 71 2.85 1.88 12.78
N GLY A 72 3.96 2.44 12.29
CA GLY A 72 4.01 3.78 11.71
C GLY A 72 5.30 4.52 12.03
N SER A 73 5.50 5.68 11.41
CA SER A 73 6.59 6.62 11.73
C SER A 73 6.39 7.21 13.12
N ILE A 74 7.47 7.57 13.82
CA ILE A 74 7.37 8.29 15.10
C ILE A 74 6.70 9.68 14.98
N HIS A 75 6.57 10.21 13.77
CA HIS A 75 5.92 11.49 13.50
C HIS A 75 4.40 11.36 13.40
N ASP A 76 3.92 10.19 12.96
CA ASP A 76 2.48 9.92 12.77
C ASP A 76 1.89 9.13 13.94
N VAL A 77 2.73 8.35 14.64
CA VAL A 77 2.32 7.47 15.74
C VAL A 77 3.17 7.76 16.97
N GLU A 78 2.51 8.29 17.99
CA GLU A 78 3.14 8.55 19.28
C GLU A 78 3.46 7.24 20.01
N MET A 79 4.41 7.30 20.94
CA MET A 79 4.83 6.14 21.73
C MET A 79 3.68 5.50 22.52
N ALA A 80 2.77 6.32 23.08
CA ALA A 80 1.61 5.83 23.81
C ALA A 80 0.65 5.06 22.89
N GLN A 81 0.34 5.63 21.72
CA GLN A 81 -0.50 4.99 20.70
C GLN A 81 0.12 3.68 20.21
N ALA A 82 1.44 3.63 19.99
CA ALA A 82 2.12 2.40 19.62
C ALA A 82 1.98 1.30 20.69
N ARG A 83 2.05 1.66 21.98
CA ARG A 83 1.83 0.72 23.10
C ARG A 83 0.38 0.22 23.16
N GLU A 84 -0.59 1.09 22.90
CA GLU A 84 -2.01 0.72 22.82
C GLU A 84 -2.27 -0.24 21.65
N GLN A 85 -1.74 0.04 20.46
CA GLN A 85 -1.85 -0.86 19.32
C GLN A 85 -1.25 -2.25 19.63
N VAL A 86 -0.10 -2.30 20.32
CA VAL A 86 0.51 -3.56 20.77
C VAL A 86 -0.40 -4.30 21.76
N LYS A 87 -1.10 -3.59 22.65
CA LYS A 87 -2.07 -4.21 23.56
C LYS A 87 -3.21 -4.86 22.78
N LEU A 88 -3.74 -4.19 21.76
CA LEU A 88 -4.80 -4.72 20.89
C LEU A 88 -4.33 -5.94 20.09
N TYR A 89 -3.17 -5.87 19.44
CA TYR A 89 -2.66 -6.99 18.66
C TYR A 89 -2.27 -8.20 19.51
N ARG A 90 -1.80 -7.98 20.73
CA ARG A 90 -1.59 -9.08 21.68
C ARG A 90 -2.89 -9.74 22.12
N GLN A 91 -3.98 -8.98 22.19
CA GLN A 91 -5.30 -9.54 22.49
C GLN A 91 -5.77 -10.44 21.33
N GLN A 92 -5.64 -9.98 20.08
CA GLN A 92 -5.92 -10.80 18.89
C GLN A 92 -5.10 -12.10 18.87
N ILE A 93 -3.80 -12.04 19.20
CA ILE A 93 -2.96 -13.24 19.26
C ILE A 93 -3.45 -14.22 20.33
N LYS A 94 -3.92 -13.74 21.48
CA LYS A 94 -4.51 -14.61 22.53
C LYS A 94 -5.82 -15.26 22.06
N GLU A 95 -6.56 -14.59 21.20
CA GLU A 95 -7.79 -15.09 20.57
C GLU A 95 -7.49 -16.00 19.37
N GLY A 96 -6.21 -16.26 19.05
CA GLY A 96 -5.83 -17.12 17.94
C GLY A 96 -5.88 -16.45 16.57
N ILE A 97 -5.91 -15.12 16.51
CA ILE A 97 -5.94 -14.32 15.27
C ILE A 97 -4.53 -13.78 14.98
N ASP A 98 -4.02 -13.98 13.75
CA ASP A 98 -2.80 -13.30 13.29
C ASP A 98 -3.12 -11.84 12.92
N PRO A 99 -2.57 -10.84 13.64
CA PRO A 99 -2.84 -9.43 13.37
C PRO A 99 -2.44 -8.95 11.96
N ILE A 100 -1.41 -9.57 11.36
CA ILE A 100 -0.97 -9.22 10.01
C ILE A 100 -2.01 -9.66 9.00
N GLU A 101 -2.50 -10.88 9.12
CA GLU A 101 -3.50 -11.44 8.21
C GLU A 101 -4.84 -10.71 8.38
N ALA A 102 -5.25 -10.43 9.61
CA ALA A 102 -6.45 -9.63 9.87
C ALA A 102 -6.37 -8.24 9.22
N ARG A 103 -5.20 -7.57 9.30
CA ARG A 103 -4.97 -6.27 8.63
C ARG A 103 -5.00 -6.40 7.10
N GLN A 104 -4.42 -7.46 6.55
CA GLN A 104 -4.41 -7.71 5.10
C GLN A 104 -5.80 -8.02 4.58
N GLN A 105 -6.56 -8.88 5.25
CA GLN A 105 -7.95 -9.21 4.93
C GLN A 105 -8.82 -7.95 4.99
N ALA A 106 -8.71 -7.13 6.02
CA ALA A 106 -9.45 -5.86 6.09
C ALA A 106 -9.10 -4.90 4.95
N ARG A 107 -7.85 -4.91 4.46
CA ARG A 107 -7.44 -4.13 3.29
C ARG A 107 -8.06 -4.70 2.00
N GLN A 108 -7.94 -6.01 1.79
CA GLN A 108 -8.49 -6.69 0.61
C GLN A 108 -10.01 -6.56 0.55
N GLN A 109 -10.69 -6.70 1.68
CA GLN A 109 -12.13 -6.53 1.79
C GLN A 109 -12.56 -5.13 1.36
N ARG A 110 -11.87 -4.07 1.82
CA ARG A 110 -12.16 -2.69 1.39
C ARG A 110 -11.88 -2.47 -0.10
N GLU A 111 -10.86 -3.11 -0.65
CA GLU A 111 -10.55 -3.04 -2.09
C GLU A 111 -11.63 -3.77 -2.90
N TYR A 112 -12.08 -4.93 -2.45
CA TYR A 112 -13.18 -5.68 -3.05
C TYR A 112 -14.49 -4.89 -2.99
N GLU A 113 -14.87 -4.35 -1.83
CA GLU A 113 -16.05 -3.51 -1.66
C GLU A 113 -16.02 -2.28 -2.58
N ARG A 114 -14.85 -1.67 -2.75
CA ARG A 114 -14.66 -0.57 -3.71
C ARG A 114 -14.89 -1.03 -5.14
N GLN A 115 -14.31 -2.17 -5.54
CA GLN A 115 -14.49 -2.71 -6.90
C GLN A 115 -15.94 -3.09 -7.18
N GLU A 116 -16.64 -3.67 -6.21
CA GLU A 116 -18.06 -3.97 -6.33
C GLU A 116 -18.89 -2.70 -6.48
N GLN A 117 -18.57 -1.63 -5.73
CA GLN A 117 -19.21 -0.33 -5.91
C GLN A 117 -18.93 0.27 -7.30
N GLU A 118 -17.73 0.09 -7.83
CA GLU A 118 -17.38 0.52 -9.20
C GLU A 118 -18.12 -0.33 -10.26
N ARG A 119 -18.27 -1.64 -10.04
CA ARG A 119 -19.03 -2.55 -10.91
C ARG A 119 -20.53 -2.24 -10.93
N GLN A 120 -21.07 -1.81 -9.79
CA GLN A 120 -22.47 -1.43 -9.64
C GLN A 120 -22.74 0.04 -9.97
N SER A 121 -21.74 0.79 -10.40
CA SER A 121 -21.89 2.19 -10.78
C SER A 121 -22.71 2.32 -12.06
N GLU A 122 -23.69 3.24 -12.05
CA GLU A 122 -24.41 3.69 -13.25
C GLU A 122 -23.48 4.35 -14.27
N TYR A 123 -22.37 4.94 -13.81
CA TYR A 123 -21.43 5.65 -14.67
C TYR A 123 -20.39 4.70 -15.26
N LEU A 124 -20.16 4.82 -16.57
CA LEU A 124 -19.06 4.17 -17.31
C LEU A 124 -17.67 4.51 -16.72
N PHE A 125 -17.52 5.72 -16.17
CA PHE A 125 -16.31 6.18 -15.48
C PHE A 125 -16.67 6.65 -14.07
N PRO A 126 -16.70 5.75 -13.07
CA PRO A 126 -16.97 6.12 -11.68
C PRO A 126 -15.86 7.00 -11.11
N GLY A 127 -16.26 8.01 -10.34
CA GLY A 127 -15.35 8.90 -9.62
C GLY A 127 -14.97 8.35 -8.24
N GLN A 128 -14.05 9.04 -7.58
CA GLN A 128 -13.60 8.66 -6.22
C GLN A 128 -14.73 8.68 -5.17
N ARG A 129 -15.80 9.45 -5.40
CA ARG A 129 -16.99 9.46 -4.54
C ARG A 129 -17.99 8.46 -5.08
N VAL A 130 -18.49 7.59 -4.20
CA VAL A 130 -19.49 6.55 -4.53
C VAL A 130 -20.70 7.19 -5.21
N GLY A 131 -21.16 6.59 -6.31
CA GLY A 131 -22.33 7.04 -7.07
C GLY A 131 -22.16 8.41 -7.75
N LYS A 132 -20.92 8.86 -7.98
CA LYS A 132 -20.63 10.07 -8.77
C LYS A 132 -19.68 9.73 -9.90
N PRO A 133 -19.76 10.41 -11.07
CA PRO A 133 -18.82 10.21 -12.14
C PRO A 133 -17.46 10.82 -11.80
N ILE A 134 -16.43 10.51 -12.59
CA ILE A 134 -15.16 11.24 -12.55
C ILE A 134 -15.41 12.75 -12.72
N SER A 135 -14.70 13.56 -11.94
CA SER A 135 -14.84 15.01 -12.01
C SER A 135 -14.27 15.56 -13.32
N ASN A 136 -14.76 16.73 -13.75
CA ASN A 136 -14.20 17.40 -14.92
C ASN A 136 -12.71 17.72 -14.75
N MET A 137 -12.28 18.07 -13.53
CA MET A 137 -10.89 18.33 -13.20
C MET A 137 -10.00 17.09 -13.27
N ALA A 138 -10.53 15.90 -12.96
CA ALA A 138 -9.80 14.66 -13.13
C ALA A 138 -9.46 14.43 -14.61
N MET A 139 -10.42 14.66 -15.51
CA MET A 139 -10.20 14.55 -16.96
C MET A 139 -9.18 15.58 -17.47
N LEU A 140 -9.30 16.85 -17.06
CA LEU A 140 -8.34 17.89 -17.45
C LEU A 140 -6.92 17.60 -16.93
N THR A 141 -6.80 17.05 -15.72
CA THR A 141 -5.51 16.66 -15.15
C THR A 141 -4.88 15.52 -15.95
N LEU A 142 -5.69 14.55 -16.39
CA LEU A 142 -5.23 13.46 -17.24
C LEU A 142 -4.72 13.98 -18.58
N LEU A 143 -5.50 14.82 -19.28
CA LEU A 143 -5.10 15.41 -20.56
C LEU A 143 -3.80 16.23 -20.44
N LYS A 144 -3.65 16.99 -19.35
CA LYS A 144 -2.40 17.72 -19.07
C LYS A 144 -1.21 16.78 -18.89
N ARG A 145 -1.37 15.66 -18.16
CA ARG A 145 -0.31 14.65 -17.97
C ARG A 145 0.07 13.94 -19.26
N MET A 146 -0.88 13.81 -20.19
CA MET A 146 -0.66 13.24 -21.52
C MET A 146 -0.08 14.25 -22.52
N GLY A 147 0.19 15.50 -22.11
CA GLY A 147 0.78 16.54 -22.97
C GLY A 147 -0.24 17.41 -23.71
N TYR A 148 -1.53 17.10 -23.66
CA TYR A 148 -2.61 17.85 -24.34
C TYR A 148 -3.18 19.00 -23.50
N GLY A 149 -2.45 19.44 -22.49
CA GLY A 149 -2.90 20.49 -21.57
C GLY A 149 -3.17 21.80 -22.30
N GLY A 150 -4.39 22.32 -22.19
CA GLY A 150 -4.80 23.58 -22.84
C GLY A 150 -5.11 23.47 -24.34
N GLN A 151 -4.76 22.34 -24.98
CA GLN A 151 -5.08 22.07 -26.38
C GLN A 151 -6.44 21.38 -26.54
N ILE A 152 -6.73 20.45 -25.62
CA ILE A 152 -7.98 19.69 -25.62
C ILE A 152 -8.71 19.95 -24.30
N THR A 153 -9.96 20.39 -24.39
CA THR A 153 -10.83 20.51 -23.22
C THR A 153 -11.51 19.17 -22.92
N ALA A 154 -11.89 18.98 -21.67
CA ALA A 154 -12.68 17.83 -21.27
C ALA A 154 -14.10 17.81 -21.90
N HIS A 155 -14.59 18.95 -22.42
CA HIS A 155 -15.81 18.99 -23.22
C HIS A 155 -15.57 18.45 -24.63
N GLY A 156 -14.51 18.92 -25.30
CA GLY A 156 -14.12 18.44 -26.63
C GLY A 156 -13.88 16.93 -26.67
N PHE A 157 -13.10 16.41 -25.72
CA PHE A 157 -12.87 14.96 -25.59
C PHE A 157 -14.17 14.16 -25.47
N ARG A 158 -15.14 14.62 -24.67
CA ARG A 158 -16.42 13.91 -24.47
C ARG A 158 -17.29 13.93 -25.71
N SER A 159 -17.25 15.00 -26.51
CA SER A 159 -17.96 15.04 -27.79
C SER A 159 -17.36 14.03 -28.74
N THR A 160 -16.05 14.09 -28.99
CA THR A 160 -15.35 13.17 -29.89
C THR A 160 -15.51 11.71 -29.46
N PHE A 161 -15.46 11.42 -28.16
CA PHE A 161 -15.69 10.08 -27.65
C PHE A 161 -17.14 9.61 -27.83
N ARG A 162 -18.13 10.49 -27.62
CA ARG A 162 -19.55 10.15 -27.87
C ARG A 162 -19.77 9.86 -29.35
N ASP A 163 -19.22 10.70 -30.22
CA ASP A 163 -19.36 10.56 -31.68
C ASP A 163 -18.68 9.26 -32.14
N TRP A 164 -17.49 8.95 -31.61
CA TRP A 164 -16.79 7.68 -31.83
C TRP A 164 -17.63 6.48 -31.35
N MET A 165 -18.16 6.51 -30.12
CA MET A 165 -19.03 5.44 -29.60
C MET A 165 -20.30 5.25 -30.44
N ALA A 166 -20.92 6.33 -30.91
CA ALA A 166 -22.10 6.27 -31.75
C ALA A 166 -21.78 5.64 -33.12
N ASP A 167 -20.59 5.91 -33.67
CA ASP A 167 -20.13 5.30 -34.91
C ASP A 167 -19.81 3.81 -34.74
N TRP A 168 -19.14 3.44 -33.63
CA TRP A 168 -18.89 2.04 -33.27
C TRP A 168 -20.17 1.24 -33.06
N HIS A 169 -21.17 1.81 -32.42
CA HIS A 169 -22.44 1.12 -32.21
C HIS A 169 -23.14 0.82 -33.53
N ARG A 170 -23.14 1.79 -34.46
CA ARG A 170 -23.68 1.61 -35.82
C ARG A 170 -22.94 0.50 -36.57
N TYR A 171 -21.62 0.41 -36.41
CA TYR A 171 -20.83 -0.66 -36.99
C TYR A 171 -21.27 -2.05 -36.47
N ILE A 172 -21.44 -2.22 -35.16
CA ILE A 172 -21.81 -3.51 -34.54
C ILE A 172 -23.23 -3.96 -34.91
N GLU A 173 -24.19 -3.04 -35.06
CA GLU A 173 -25.59 -3.36 -35.36
C GLU A 173 -25.85 -3.67 -36.85
N THR A 174 -24.88 -3.35 -37.72
CA THR A 174 -25.01 -3.64 -39.15
C THR A 174 -24.74 -5.14 -39.36
N PRO A 175 -25.65 -5.93 -39.95
CA PRO A 175 -25.36 -7.32 -40.27
C PRO A 175 -24.18 -7.36 -41.23
N HIS A 176 -23.00 -7.77 -40.76
CA HIS A 176 -21.87 -7.98 -41.63
C HIS A 176 -22.14 -9.26 -42.42
N HIS A 177 -22.34 -9.11 -43.72
CA HIS A 177 -22.44 -10.22 -44.65
C HIS A 177 -21.01 -10.72 -44.81
N GLU A 178 -20.69 -11.84 -44.14
CA GLU A 178 -19.48 -12.66 -44.26
C GLU A 178 -18.14 -11.94 -44.51
N GLY A 179 -17.32 -11.83 -43.45
CA GLY A 179 -15.88 -12.13 -43.60
C GLY A 179 -14.87 -10.98 -43.71
N VAL A 180 -15.21 -9.71 -43.47
CA VAL A 180 -14.20 -8.64 -43.51
C VAL A 180 -13.94 -8.05 -42.12
N ILE A 181 -12.93 -8.59 -41.43
CA ILE A 181 -12.26 -7.88 -40.33
C ILE A 181 -11.31 -6.87 -40.97
N VAL A 182 -11.69 -5.59 -41.01
CA VAL A 182 -10.76 -4.51 -41.37
C VAL A 182 -9.85 -4.21 -40.19
N PRO A 183 -8.52 -4.18 -40.36
CA PRO A 183 -7.60 -3.82 -39.28
C PRO A 183 -7.81 -2.37 -38.84
N PHE A 184 -7.65 -2.12 -37.54
CA PHE A 184 -7.63 -0.80 -36.92
C PHE A 184 -6.44 0.02 -37.46
N GLU A 185 -6.64 0.73 -38.58
CA GLU A 185 -5.68 1.75 -39.03
C GLU A 185 -5.78 2.99 -38.16
N GLN A 186 -4.62 3.40 -37.65
CA GLN A 186 -4.39 4.55 -36.77
C GLN A 186 -4.63 5.86 -37.53
N ASN A 187 -5.87 6.34 -37.60
CA ASN A 187 -6.16 7.62 -38.22
C ASN A 187 -5.99 8.81 -37.24
N HIS A 188 -4.83 9.45 -37.39
CA HIS A 188 -4.64 10.90 -37.48
C HIS A 188 -5.19 11.81 -36.36
N ILE A 189 -4.33 12.12 -35.39
CA ILE A 189 -4.33 13.42 -34.70
C ILE A 189 -3.35 14.31 -35.47
N THR A 190 -3.81 15.02 -36.49
CA THR A 190 -3.05 16.13 -37.10
C THR A 190 -3.65 17.42 -36.56
N ALA A 191 -2.95 18.06 -35.63
CA ALA A 191 -3.29 19.39 -35.16
C ALA A 191 -3.05 20.40 -36.30
N GLU A 192 -4.11 21.04 -36.78
CA GLU A 192 -4.02 22.20 -37.67
C GLU A 192 -3.32 23.35 -36.92
N GLN A 193 -2.11 23.69 -37.37
CA GLN A 193 -1.54 25.01 -37.21
C GLN A 193 -2.17 25.93 -38.26
N GLN A 194 -2.86 26.98 -37.82
CA GLN A 194 -3.15 28.16 -38.64
C GLN A 194 -2.99 29.41 -37.78
N GLY A 195 -2.29 30.41 -38.34
CA GLY A 195 -2.27 31.81 -37.90
C GLY A 195 -1.10 32.21 -37.03
#